data_AF-A0A4S3KNG9-F1
#
_entry.id   AF-A0A4S3KNG9-F1
#
_cell.length_a   1.000
_cell.length_b   1.000
_cell.length_c   1.000
_cell.angle_alpha   90.00
_cell.angle_beta   90.00
_cell.angle_gamma   90.00
#
_symmetry.space_group_name_H-M   'P 1'
#
loop_
_entity.id
_entity.type
_entity.pdbx_description
1 polymer ?
#
loop_
_entity_poly.entity_id
_entity_poly.type
_entity_poly.pdbx_seq_one_letter_code
_entity_poly.pdbx_strand_id
1 'polypeptide(L)'
;MDAKAKEQQELVAKIRQEIADDDSDFASLDAVWDSAYHAYQDMRDDLPTTSRYSYVLAAVARWVLDVGAYPPPELMIALAMLFKQYMDAAGDLDLEAVYFGRPPQRLGTYARRAVRESAALPIDMAFLFAFCAAKNSGLSDAMSAEAAQARVERDHGECPDAETMLRRMRREKAQARTK
;
A
#
# COMPACT_ATOMS: atom_id res chain seq x y z
N MET A 1 7.08 -6.29 41.57
CA MET A 1 7.31 -5.74 40.23
C MET A 1 8.24 -6.69 39.50
N ASP A 2 7.87 -7.06 38.27
CA ASP A 2 8.57 -8.05 37.46
C ASP A 2 9.97 -7.52 37.06
N ALA A 3 11.02 -8.33 37.19
CA ALA A 3 12.41 -7.88 36.97
C ALA A 3 12.61 -7.35 35.55
N LYS A 4 11.88 -7.93 34.58
CA LYS A 4 11.83 -7.47 33.19
C LYS A 4 11.20 -6.08 33.02
N ALA A 5 10.18 -5.75 33.83
CA ALA A 5 9.54 -4.44 33.76
C ALA A 5 10.46 -3.33 34.29
N LYS A 6 11.31 -3.66 35.27
CA LYS A 6 12.32 -2.74 35.80
C LYS A 6 13.46 -2.50 34.81
N GLU A 7 13.95 -3.56 34.17
CA GLU A 7 14.97 -3.49 33.12
C GLU A 7 14.47 -2.67 31.90
N GLN A 8 13.21 -2.85 31.50
CA GLN A 8 12.59 -2.03 30.45
C GLN A 8 12.46 -0.55 30.85
N GLN A 9 12.10 -0.26 32.10
CA GLN A 9 12.04 1.12 32.58
C GLN A 9 13.43 1.78 32.61
N GLU A 10 14.47 1.05 33.01
CA GLU A 10 15.85 1.53 33.02
C GLU A 10 16.38 1.78 31.59
N LEU A 11 16.05 0.90 30.63
CA LEU A 11 16.40 1.08 29.22
C LEU A 11 15.69 2.30 28.61
N VAL A 12 14.39 2.49 28.88
CA VAL A 12 13.63 3.66 28.42
C VAL A 12 14.16 4.95 29.04
N ALA A 13 14.54 4.93 30.31
CA ALA A 13 15.14 6.08 30.97
C ALA A 13 16.50 6.45 30.35
N LYS A 14 17.33 5.45 30.04
CA LYS A 14 18.63 5.65 29.38
C LYS A 14 18.49 6.24 27.97
N ILE A 15 17.57 5.69 27.17
CA ILE A 15 17.28 6.21 25.82
C ILE A 15 16.78 7.66 25.89
N ARG A 16 15.92 7.99 26.86
CA ARG A 16 15.44 9.37 27.06
C ARG A 16 16.55 10.34 27.45
N GLN A 17 17.54 9.87 28.21
CA GLN A 17 18.69 10.68 28.60
C GLN A 17 19.65 10.87 27.42
N GLU A 18 19.92 9.84 26.64
CA GLU A 18 20.71 9.93 25.39
C GLU A 18 20.04 10.87 24.36
N ILE A 19 18.71 10.88 24.30
CA ILE A 19 17.92 11.79 23.44
C ILE A 19 17.97 13.24 23.95
N ALA A 20 17.99 13.46 25.27
CA ALA A 20 18.03 14.79 25.86
C ALA A 20 19.44 15.41 25.83
N ASP A 21 20.50 14.59 25.84
CA ASP A 21 21.87 15.06 25.73
C ASP A 21 22.26 15.41 24.26
N ASP A 22 21.49 14.94 23.27
CA ASP A 22 21.63 15.23 21.83
C ASP A 22 20.66 16.35 21.39
N ASP A 23 20.71 17.47 22.14
CA ASP A 23 19.80 18.63 22.19
C ASP A 23 19.62 19.42 20.85
N SER A 24 20.11 18.91 19.73
CA SER A 24 20.03 19.56 18.41
C SER A 24 18.72 19.24 17.66
N ASP A 25 18.28 17.98 17.69
CA ASP A 25 17.31 17.49 16.69
C ASP A 25 15.91 17.23 17.26
N PHE A 26 15.73 17.03 18.57
CA PHE A 26 14.42 16.65 19.13
C PHE A 26 13.49 17.82 19.44
N ALA A 27 14.02 18.98 19.84
CA ALA A 27 13.22 20.22 19.86
C ALA A 27 12.71 20.57 18.45
N SER A 28 13.49 20.18 17.42
CA SER A 28 13.06 20.25 16.02
C SER A 28 11.97 19.21 15.72
N LEU A 29 12.03 18.01 16.32
CA LEU A 29 11.01 16.98 16.14
C LEU A 29 9.67 17.33 16.79
N ASP A 30 9.63 17.91 17.98
CA ASP A 30 8.36 18.37 18.57
C ASP A 30 7.74 19.51 17.75
N ALA A 31 8.55 20.44 17.24
CA ALA A 31 8.08 21.51 16.35
C ALA A 31 7.64 20.98 14.97
N VAL A 32 8.38 20.02 14.40
CA VAL A 32 8.02 19.32 13.17
C VAL A 32 6.77 18.48 13.38
N TRP A 33 6.61 17.88 14.56
CA TRP A 33 5.45 17.11 14.95
C TRP A 33 4.22 17.99 15.08
N ASP A 34 4.33 19.14 15.74
CA ASP A 34 3.25 20.10 15.89
C ASP A 34 2.85 20.66 14.52
N SER A 35 3.84 20.98 13.67
CA SER A 35 3.62 21.38 12.29
C SER A 35 2.95 20.29 11.45
N ALA A 36 3.41 19.04 11.56
CA ALA A 36 2.85 17.90 10.84
C ALA A 36 1.44 17.55 11.34
N TYR A 37 1.18 17.71 12.64
CA TYR A 37 -0.13 17.50 13.26
C TYR A 37 -1.14 18.55 12.81
N HIS A 38 -0.74 19.82 12.72
CA HIS A 38 -1.58 20.88 12.18
C HIS A 38 -1.82 20.73 10.67
N ALA A 39 -0.79 20.40 9.90
CA ALA A 39 -0.95 20.06 8.48
C ALA A 39 -1.88 18.85 8.28
N TYR A 40 -1.79 17.86 9.17
CA TYR A 40 -2.70 16.70 9.17
C TYR A 40 -4.13 17.10 9.51
N GLN A 41 -4.36 17.94 10.53
CA GLN A 41 -5.69 18.42 10.88
C GLN A 41 -6.36 19.13 9.71
N ASP A 42 -5.62 19.98 8.99
CA ASP A 42 -6.12 20.67 7.80
C ASP A 42 -6.42 19.69 6.65
N MET A 43 -5.60 18.65 6.47
CA MET A 43 -5.79 17.65 5.43
C MET A 43 -6.79 16.55 5.80
N ARG A 44 -7.15 16.40 7.07
CA ARG A 44 -7.94 15.28 7.62
C ARG A 44 -9.28 15.11 6.91
N ASP A 45 -9.93 16.22 6.57
CA ASP A 45 -11.23 16.21 5.89
C ASP A 45 -11.10 15.93 4.38
N ASP A 46 -9.94 16.22 3.79
CA ASP A 46 -9.61 15.96 2.38
C ASP A 46 -8.99 14.57 2.17
N LEU A 47 -8.57 13.90 3.24
CA LEU A 47 -7.99 12.57 3.16
C LEU A 47 -9.09 11.58 2.73
N PRO A 48 -8.94 10.92 1.57
CA PRO A 48 -9.94 9.98 1.10
C PRO A 48 -10.09 8.90 2.15
N THR A 49 -11.27 8.83 2.75
CA THR A 49 -11.63 7.89 3.81
C THR A 49 -11.36 6.47 3.30
N THR A 50 -10.18 5.94 3.62
CA THR A 50 -9.75 4.54 3.54
C THR A 50 -10.04 3.73 2.25
N SER A 51 -10.48 4.37 1.16
CA SER A 51 -11.04 3.66 0.00
C SER A 51 -9.97 3.08 -0.94
N ARG A 52 -8.74 3.63 -0.94
CA ARG A 52 -7.65 3.14 -1.83
C ARG A 52 -6.61 2.23 -1.16
N TYR A 53 -6.52 2.19 0.16
CA TYR A 53 -5.52 1.39 0.86
C TYR A 53 -6.22 0.44 1.83
N SER A 54 -6.33 -0.83 1.44
CA SER A 54 -7.00 -1.84 2.25
C SER A 54 -6.22 -2.27 3.50
N TYR A 55 -4.96 -1.83 3.66
CA TYR A 55 -4.03 -2.37 4.66
C TYR A 55 -3.25 -1.28 5.41
N VAL A 56 -3.21 -1.40 6.75
CA VAL A 56 -2.60 -0.41 7.67
C VAL A 56 -1.10 -0.22 7.39
N LEU A 57 -0.35 -1.31 7.21
CA LEU A 57 1.09 -1.25 6.98
C LEU A 57 1.44 -0.58 5.64
N ALA A 58 0.62 -0.80 4.60
CA ALA A 58 0.80 -0.16 3.31
C ALA A 58 0.54 1.36 3.38
N ALA A 59 -0.47 1.77 4.14
CA ALA A 59 -0.75 3.18 4.36
C ALA A 59 0.40 3.87 5.11
N VAL A 60 0.94 3.24 6.15
CA VAL A 60 2.12 3.74 6.89
C VAL A 60 3.34 3.87 5.99
N ALA A 61 3.65 2.84 5.21
CA ALA A 61 4.80 2.84 4.32
C ALA A 61 4.75 4.00 3.32
N ARG A 62 3.58 4.34 2.78
CA ARG A 62 3.40 5.48 1.88
C ARG A 62 3.75 6.82 2.57
N TRP A 63 3.27 7.03 3.78
CA TRP A 63 3.57 8.26 4.52
C TRP A 63 5.08 8.43 4.73
N VAL A 64 5.76 7.36 5.16
CA VAL A 64 7.19 7.41 5.47
C VAL A 64 8.05 7.44 4.21
N LEU A 65 7.79 6.57 3.23
CA LEU A 65 8.66 6.36 2.08
C LEU A 65 8.34 7.29 0.90
N ASP A 66 7.06 7.56 0.65
CA ASP A 66 6.66 8.34 -0.53
C ASP A 66 6.52 9.84 -0.19
N VAL A 67 5.96 10.15 0.98
CA VAL A 67 5.72 11.53 1.42
C VAL A 67 6.87 12.07 2.26
N GLY A 68 7.69 11.19 2.87
CA GLY A 68 8.74 11.60 3.79
C GLY A 68 8.20 12.26 5.06
N ALA A 69 6.95 11.97 5.41
CA ALA A 69 6.23 12.59 6.51
C ALA A 69 5.80 11.56 7.55
N TYR A 70 5.57 12.04 8.78
CA TYR A 70 5.12 11.17 9.84
C TYR A 70 3.68 10.68 9.57
N PRO A 71 3.37 9.38 9.72
CA PRO A 71 2.03 8.87 9.48
C PRO A 71 1.01 9.39 10.48
N PRO A 72 -0.26 9.54 10.10
CA PRO A 72 -1.35 9.86 11.03
C PRO A 72 -1.32 9.00 12.32
N PRO A 73 -1.56 9.59 13.50
CA PRO A 73 -1.48 8.88 14.77
C PRO A 73 -2.45 7.70 14.84
N GLU A 74 -3.60 7.77 14.16
CA GLU A 74 -4.56 6.67 14.06
C GLU A 74 -3.96 5.45 13.36
N LEU A 75 -3.12 5.66 12.33
CA LEU A 75 -2.41 4.57 11.66
C LEU A 75 -1.33 3.97 12.56
N MET A 76 -0.65 4.78 13.37
CA MET A 76 0.34 4.32 14.34
C MET A 76 -0.29 3.50 15.47
N ILE A 77 -1.43 3.95 15.99
CA ILE A 77 -2.21 3.20 16.98
C ILE A 77 -2.70 1.88 16.37
N ALA A 78 -3.27 1.90 15.17
CA ALA A 78 -3.72 0.69 14.49
C ALA A 78 -2.55 -0.29 14.24
N LEU A 79 -1.38 0.20 13.84
CA LEU A 79 -0.18 -0.60 13.64
C LEU A 79 0.25 -1.29 14.95
N ALA A 80 0.26 -0.55 16.06
CA ALA A 80 0.62 -1.07 17.38
C ALA A 80 -0.40 -2.10 17.89
N MET A 81 -1.70 -1.86 17.68
CA MET A 81 -2.76 -2.80 18.05
C MET A 81 -2.63 -4.12 17.29
N LEU A 82 -2.39 -4.06 15.98
CA LEU A 82 -2.16 -5.24 15.14
C LEU A 82 -0.90 -6.00 15.57
N PHE A 83 0.19 -5.29 15.89
CA PHE A 83 1.40 -5.92 16.39
C PHE A 83 1.18 -6.64 17.72
N LYS A 84 0.44 -6.01 18.63
CA LYS A 84 0.07 -6.62 19.91
C LYS A 84 -0.76 -7.88 19.68
N GLN A 85 -1.74 -7.84 18.79
CA GLN A 85 -2.55 -9.01 18.45
C GLN A 85 -1.70 -10.17 17.91
N TYR A 86 -0.70 -9.87 17.07
CA TYR A 86 0.26 -10.87 16.60
C TYR A 86 1.08 -11.49 17.74
N MET A 87 1.60 -10.66 18.65
CA MET A 87 2.37 -11.13 19.81
C MET A 87 1.52 -11.96 20.78
N ASP A 88 0.30 -11.52 21.06
CA ASP A 88 -0.65 -12.21 21.95
C ASP A 88 -1.07 -13.57 21.37
N ALA A 89 -1.06 -13.73 20.04
CA ALA A 89 -1.38 -14.98 19.36
C ALA A 89 -0.27 -16.04 19.45
N ALA A 90 0.91 -15.72 20.01
CA ALA A 90 1.99 -16.69 20.32
C ALA A 90 2.37 -17.66 19.17
N GLY A 91 2.27 -17.21 17.92
CA GLY A 91 2.58 -18.01 16.72
C GLY A 91 1.37 -18.59 15.98
N ASP A 92 0.14 -18.42 16.48
CA ASP A 92 -1.08 -18.87 15.82
C ASP A 92 -1.49 -17.97 14.62
N LEU A 93 -1.00 -16.73 14.60
CA LEU A 93 -1.24 -15.78 13.51
C LEU A 93 0.05 -15.48 12.75
N ASP A 94 -0.06 -15.42 11.44
CA ASP A 94 1.01 -14.95 10.55
C ASP A 94 0.97 -13.42 10.42
N LEU A 95 2.14 -12.78 10.37
CA LEU A 95 2.28 -11.33 10.18
C LEU A 95 1.62 -10.87 8.88
N GLU A 96 1.74 -11.66 7.80
CA GLU A 96 1.07 -11.34 6.54
C GLU A 96 -0.46 -11.31 6.73
N ALA A 97 -1.00 -12.25 7.48
CA ALA A 97 -2.44 -12.33 7.76
C ALA A 97 -2.95 -11.18 8.62
N VAL A 98 -2.13 -10.71 9.57
CA VAL A 98 -2.48 -9.61 10.49
C VAL A 98 -2.47 -8.27 9.75
N TYR A 99 -1.45 -7.98 8.94
CA TYR A 99 -1.32 -6.68 8.28
C TYR A 99 -1.99 -6.59 6.91
N PHE A 100 -2.09 -7.70 6.18
CA PHE A 100 -2.59 -7.74 4.79
C PHE A 100 -3.80 -8.67 4.62
N GLY A 101 -4.36 -9.20 5.71
CA GLY A 101 -5.45 -10.16 5.67
C GLY A 101 -5.00 -11.55 5.21
N ARG A 102 -5.89 -12.54 5.33
CA ARG A 102 -5.56 -13.92 4.95
C ARG A 102 -5.23 -14.01 3.46
N PRO A 103 -4.06 -14.54 3.08
CA PRO A 103 -3.72 -14.72 1.68
C PRO A 103 -4.68 -15.75 1.06
N PRO A 104 -5.24 -15.48 -0.13
CA PRO A 104 -5.97 -16.50 -0.88
C PRO A 104 -5.02 -17.67 -1.22
N GLN A 105 -5.50 -18.91 -1.05
CA GLN A 105 -4.68 -20.10 -1.20
C GLN A 105 -3.94 -20.14 -2.55
N ARG A 106 -2.67 -20.57 -2.54
CA ARG A 106 -1.80 -20.78 -3.72
C ARG A 106 -1.35 -19.52 -4.49
N LEU A 107 -1.57 -18.31 -3.98
CA LEU A 107 -1.15 -17.07 -4.66
C LEU A 107 0.23 -16.52 -4.25
N GLY A 108 0.96 -17.22 -3.37
CA GLY A 108 2.26 -16.78 -2.87
C GLY A 108 2.16 -15.61 -1.88
N THR A 109 3.29 -15.07 -1.41
CA THR A 109 3.36 -13.98 -0.42
C THR A 109 2.88 -12.63 -0.97
N TYR A 110 2.48 -11.71 -0.10
CA TYR A 110 2.02 -10.36 -0.47
C TYR A 110 2.99 -9.66 -1.42
N ALA A 111 4.31 -9.70 -1.15
CA ALA A 111 5.32 -9.07 -2.00
C ALA A 111 5.29 -9.60 -3.45
N ARG A 112 5.10 -10.91 -3.65
CA ARG A 112 4.99 -11.49 -5.00
C ARG A 112 3.71 -11.05 -5.70
N ARG A 113 2.61 -10.92 -4.96
CA ARG A 113 1.34 -10.41 -5.49
C ARG A 113 1.47 -8.93 -5.87
N ALA A 114 2.05 -8.11 -4.99
CA ALA A 114 2.26 -6.68 -5.22
C ALA A 114 3.16 -6.41 -6.43
N VAL A 115 4.26 -7.15 -6.60
CA VAL A 115 5.14 -7.04 -7.78
C VAL A 115 4.41 -7.45 -9.05
N ARG A 116 3.62 -8.52 -9.00
CA ARG A 116 2.82 -8.96 -10.15
C ARG A 116 1.76 -7.92 -10.53
N GLU A 117 1.11 -7.32 -9.54
CA GLU A 117 0.10 -6.29 -9.74
C GLU A 117 0.72 -4.99 -10.25
N SER A 118 1.83 -4.54 -9.65
CA SER A 118 2.55 -3.33 -10.09
C SER A 118 3.16 -3.47 -11.48
N ALA A 119 3.64 -4.67 -11.85
CA ALA A 119 4.15 -4.93 -13.20
C ALA A 119 3.04 -5.02 -14.25
N ALA A 120 1.84 -5.46 -13.85
CA ALA A 120 0.71 -5.59 -14.75
C ALA A 120 0.00 -4.25 -15.03
N LEU A 121 -0.10 -3.37 -14.03
CA LEU A 121 -0.82 -2.09 -14.13
C LEU A 121 -0.41 -1.21 -15.34
N PRO A 122 0.89 -1.01 -15.64
CA PRO A 122 1.29 -0.20 -16.79
C PRO A 122 0.88 -0.83 -18.13
N ILE A 123 1.00 -2.16 -18.25
CA ILE A 123 0.67 -2.93 -19.46
C ILE A 123 -0.85 -2.96 -19.65
N ASP A 124 -1.61 -3.21 -18.59
CA ASP A 124 -3.08 -3.22 -18.60
C ASP A 124 -3.64 -1.83 -19.00
N MET A 125 -3.06 -0.75 -18.47
CA MET A 125 -3.45 0.62 -18.82
C MET A 125 -3.08 0.98 -20.26
N ALA A 126 -1.86 0.65 -20.69
CA ALA A 126 -1.42 0.88 -22.07
C ALA A 126 -2.31 0.14 -23.07
N PHE A 127 -2.67 -1.12 -22.76
CA PHE A 127 -3.60 -1.91 -23.56
C PHE A 127 -4.99 -1.28 -23.60
N LEU A 128 -5.55 -0.88 -22.47
CA LEU A 128 -6.87 -0.23 -22.41
C LEU A 128 -6.90 1.06 -23.24
N PHE A 129 -5.89 1.92 -23.14
CA PHE A 129 -5.82 3.14 -23.94
C PHE A 129 -5.71 2.85 -25.44
N ALA A 130 -4.85 1.90 -25.82
CA ALA A 130 -4.69 1.49 -27.21
C ALA A 130 -5.98 0.85 -27.77
N PHE A 131 -6.66 0.03 -26.96
CA PHE A 131 -7.93 -0.60 -27.31
C PHE A 131 -9.03 0.44 -27.52
N CYS A 132 -9.17 1.41 -26.62
CA CYS A 132 -10.12 2.51 -26.76
C CYS A 132 -9.81 3.38 -27.99
N ALA A 133 -8.55 3.67 -28.28
CA ALA A 133 -8.16 4.43 -29.47
C ALA A 133 -8.53 3.69 -30.77
N ALA A 134 -8.25 2.39 -30.84
CA ALA A 134 -8.63 1.54 -31.98
C ALA A 134 -10.15 1.38 -32.10
N LYS A 135 -10.87 1.33 -30.97
CA LYS A 135 -12.33 1.33 -30.95
C LYS A 135 -12.92 2.59 -31.55
N ASN A 136 -12.35 3.74 -31.18
CA ASN A 136 -12.80 5.03 -31.67
C ASN A 136 -12.51 5.24 -33.17
N SER A 137 -11.60 4.46 -33.77
CA SER A 137 -11.40 4.43 -35.22
C SER A 137 -12.34 3.47 -35.98
N GLY A 138 -13.35 2.89 -35.29
CA GLY A 138 -14.40 2.06 -35.90
C GLY A 138 -14.07 0.58 -36.04
N LEU A 139 -12.99 0.10 -35.39
CA LEU A 139 -12.62 -1.32 -35.43
C LEU A 139 -13.56 -2.19 -34.57
N SER A 140 -13.71 -3.46 -34.95
CA SER A 140 -14.42 -4.47 -34.17
C SER A 140 -13.66 -4.80 -32.87
N ASP A 141 -14.32 -5.41 -31.87
CA ASP A 141 -13.68 -5.70 -30.57
C ASP A 141 -12.41 -6.54 -30.73
N ALA A 142 -12.46 -7.56 -31.59
CA ALA A 142 -11.31 -8.41 -31.88
C ALA A 142 -10.16 -7.63 -32.53
N MET A 143 -10.46 -6.83 -33.56
CA MET A 143 -9.43 -6.06 -34.27
C MET A 143 -8.84 -4.93 -33.41
N SER A 144 -9.65 -4.32 -32.55
CA SER A 144 -9.16 -3.32 -31.58
C SER A 144 -8.25 -3.95 -30.53
N ALA A 145 -8.54 -5.19 -30.11
CA ALA A 145 -7.71 -5.90 -29.14
C ALA A 145 -6.38 -6.37 -29.74
N GLU A 146 -6.38 -6.86 -30.98
CA GLU A 146 -5.16 -7.20 -31.70
C GLU A 146 -4.29 -5.95 -31.97
N ALA A 147 -4.91 -4.85 -32.41
CA ALA A 147 -4.20 -3.58 -32.61
C ALA A 147 -3.63 -3.01 -31.30
N ALA A 148 -4.35 -3.19 -30.19
CA ALA A 148 -3.89 -2.80 -28.87
C ALA A 148 -2.69 -3.64 -28.42
N GLN A 149 -2.76 -4.96 -28.57
CA GLN A 149 -1.66 -5.87 -28.24
C GLN A 149 -0.40 -5.50 -29.04
N ALA A 150 -0.51 -5.38 -30.37
CA ALA A 150 0.63 -5.04 -31.22
C ALA A 150 1.28 -3.70 -30.85
N ARG A 151 0.47 -2.72 -30.41
CA ARG A 151 0.97 -1.43 -29.95
C ARG A 151 1.70 -1.53 -28.62
N VAL A 152 1.14 -2.27 -27.66
CA VAL A 152 1.78 -2.50 -26.36
C VAL A 152 3.07 -3.31 -26.52
N GLU A 153 3.08 -4.31 -27.40
CA GLU A 153 4.28 -5.08 -27.73
C GLU A 153 5.41 -4.20 -28.28
N ARG A 154 5.06 -3.24 -29.13
CA ARG A 154 6.01 -2.29 -29.70
C ARG A 154 6.55 -1.30 -28.66
N ASP A 155 5.69 -0.77 -27.81
CA ASP A 155 6.02 0.37 -26.94
C ASP A 155 6.53 -0.08 -25.55
N HIS A 156 6.16 -1.29 -25.08
CA HIS A 156 6.40 -1.78 -23.72
C HIS A 156 7.00 -3.19 -23.65
N GLY A 157 7.21 -3.87 -24.78
CA GLY A 157 7.69 -5.25 -24.82
C GLY A 157 6.57 -6.26 -24.57
N GLU A 158 6.90 -7.45 -24.04
CA GLU A 158 5.97 -8.59 -24.01
C GLU A 158 4.59 -8.25 -23.39
N CYS A 159 3.54 -8.39 -24.19
CA CYS A 159 2.15 -8.20 -23.79
C CYS A 159 1.46 -9.56 -23.70
N PRO A 160 0.63 -9.81 -22.67
CA PRO A 160 -0.28 -10.96 -22.69
C PRO A 160 -1.20 -10.91 -23.92
N ASP A 161 -1.65 -12.08 -24.37
CA ASP A 161 -2.51 -12.18 -25.54
C ASP A 161 -3.81 -11.34 -25.38
N ALA A 162 -4.31 -10.84 -26.50
CA ALA A 162 -5.49 -9.97 -26.57
C ALA A 162 -6.72 -10.55 -25.85
N GLU A 163 -6.95 -11.86 -25.94
CA GLU A 163 -8.11 -12.51 -25.32
C GLU A 163 -7.96 -12.60 -23.79
N THR A 164 -6.74 -12.83 -23.31
CA THR A 164 -6.36 -12.80 -21.89
C THR A 164 -6.57 -11.41 -21.31
N MET A 165 -6.17 -10.36 -22.04
CA MET A 165 -6.40 -8.96 -21.65
C MET A 165 -7.90 -8.63 -21.58
N LEU A 166 -8.66 -8.96 -22.63
CA LEU A 166 -10.11 -8.75 -22.66
C LEU A 166 -10.85 -9.49 -21.53
N ARG A 167 -10.46 -10.73 -21.23
CA ARG A 167 -11.04 -11.50 -20.10
C ARG A 167 -10.79 -10.82 -18.77
N ARG A 168 -9.60 -10.27 -18.56
CA ARG A 168 -9.23 -9.57 -17.33
C ARG A 168 -10.06 -8.30 -17.16
N MET A 169 -10.15 -7.48 -18.20
CA MET A 169 -10.98 -6.27 -18.21
C MET A 169 -12.46 -6.58 -17.92
N ARG A 170 -13.00 -7.67 -18.49
CA ARG A 170 -14.40 -8.10 -18.22
C ARG A 170 -14.61 -8.49 -16.76
N ARG A 171 -13.63 -9.17 -16.13
CA ARG A 171 -13.70 -9.56 -14.72
C ARG A 171 -13.68 -8.36 -13.79
N GLU A 172 -12.80 -7.39 -14.04
CA GLU A 172 -12.71 -6.16 -13.25
C GLU A 172 -13.99 -5.33 -13.35
N LYS A 173 -14.55 -5.21 -14.56
CA LYS A 173 -15.84 -4.54 -14.79
C LYS A 173 -17.00 -5.23 -14.06
N ALA A 174 -16.97 -6.55 -13.93
CA ALA A 174 -17.96 -7.31 -13.17
C ALA A 174 -17.80 -7.09 -11.65
N GLN A 175 -16.56 -7.12 -11.13
CA GLN A 175 -16.26 -6.88 -9.72
C GLN A 175 -16.65 -5.46 -9.27
N ALA A 176 -16.43 -4.45 -10.12
CA ALA A 176 -16.80 -3.07 -9.87
C ALA A 176 -18.32 -2.81 -9.86
N ARG A 177 -19.14 -3.73 -10.39
CA ARG A 177 -20.62 -3.64 -10.36
C ARG A 177 -21.25 -4.29 -9.12
N THR A 178 -20.49 -5.13 -8.42
CA THR A 178 -20.92 -5.84 -7.20
C THR A 178 -20.50 -5.17 -5.90
N LYS A 179 -19.68 -4.11 -5.98
CA LYS A 179 -19.35 -3.21 -4.87
C LYS A 179 -20.23 -1.97 -4.96
#